data_AF-A0A7Y5MRK8-F1
#
_entry.id   AF-A0A7Y5MRK8-F1
#
_cell.length_a   1.000
_cell.length_b   1.000
_cell.length_c   1.000
_cell.angle_alpha   90.00
_cell.angle_beta   90.00
_cell.angle_gamma   90.00
#
_symmetry.space_group_name_H-M   'P 1'
#
loop_
_entity.id
_entity.type
_entity.pdbx_description
1 polymer ?
#
loop_
_entity_poly.entity_id
_entity_poly.type
_entity_poly.pdbx_seq_one_letter_code
_entity_poly.pdbx_strand_id
1 'polypeptide(L)'
;MGVSVFGGSLTTDQFRGTAFGAHASSLYLPNANAVLGSQTHTENCWQENSGAAVYGVTPEYAQNYRFLVDEMTNSCFRPVSYSPDGWFQNLPNANPEVVCSSEICKTTNFKPDSDDVKRLTDGDTTLLPAVRWELQRYIYEKLLTEAPEDTTNEKFRDNVENTTIGFFQAINENIAAMFAADSVSRAALNANLIVASGKLDSLILIDSLVTIEDDSSEIAGLMQIRGGLTEVLFDLASDSESLTEEISDNFSDAADDIRALNDTITVIEDFEINEKVFNDLYLAYLAEADTSEMDTLEAIAAQCPLLGGNAVYRSRALLAMMTGELASYNDSLNCASVQALSLPHGHNTSFLVATDLTIFPNPANGEVNIRWKRAPEKQGQIQVTDLYGRQVRQMVIAPGATEIKIPADHLPDGMYFFSIRLDDLETTRKIIIQH
;
A
#
# COMPACT_ATOMS: atom_id res chain seq x y z
N MET A 1 13.84 2.01 13.54
CA MET A 1 13.96 1.23 12.29
C MET A 1 14.24 2.23 11.19
N GLY A 2 15.14 1.93 10.25
CA GLY A 2 15.44 2.80 9.11
C GLY A 2 14.38 2.60 8.03
N VAL A 3 14.57 1.57 7.20
CA VAL A 3 13.64 1.15 6.15
C VAL A 3 13.13 -0.26 6.44
N SER A 4 11.83 -0.48 6.21
CA SER A 4 11.22 -1.80 6.24
C SER A 4 10.47 -2.03 4.93
N VAL A 5 10.73 -3.16 4.28
CA VAL A 5 10.08 -3.53 3.03
C VAL A 5 9.07 -4.63 3.32
N PHE A 6 7.83 -4.45 2.85
CA PHE A 6 6.77 -5.44 2.94
C PHE A 6 6.18 -5.62 1.53
N GLY A 7 6.03 -6.87 1.09
CA GLY A 7 5.53 -7.18 -0.26
C GLY A 7 6.60 -7.10 -1.35
N GLY A 8 6.17 -7.30 -2.58
CA GLY A 8 7.06 -7.43 -3.73
C GLY A 8 7.28 -6.10 -4.45
N SER A 9 8.55 -5.77 -4.70
CA SER A 9 8.97 -4.69 -5.58
C SER A 9 10.16 -5.16 -6.44
N LEU A 10 10.16 -4.78 -7.72
CA LEU A 10 11.28 -4.97 -8.66
C LEU A 10 12.00 -3.66 -8.97
N THR A 11 12.04 -2.78 -7.97
CA THR A 11 12.79 -1.53 -8.04
C THR A 11 14.28 -1.78 -7.87
N THR A 12 14.89 -2.50 -8.81
CA THR A 12 16.33 -2.84 -8.82
C THR A 12 17.24 -1.62 -8.71
N ASP A 13 16.74 -0.46 -9.14
CA ASP A 13 17.51 0.79 -9.22
C ASP A 13 16.84 1.99 -8.53
N GLN A 14 15.66 1.86 -7.90
CA GLN A 14 15.02 3.00 -7.22
C GLN A 14 15.45 3.14 -5.75
N PHE A 15 15.94 2.07 -5.12
CA PHE A 15 16.49 2.14 -3.76
C PHE A 15 17.99 2.46 -3.80
N ARG A 16 18.31 3.73 -4.12
CA ARG A 16 19.69 4.20 -4.33
C ARG A 16 20.01 5.50 -3.60
N GLY A 17 21.28 5.71 -3.27
CA GLY A 17 21.77 6.91 -2.58
C GLY A 17 21.20 7.12 -1.17
N THR A 18 20.61 6.09 -0.56
CA THR A 18 19.99 6.19 0.76
C THR A 18 21.08 6.16 1.84
N ALA A 19 21.10 7.15 2.73
CA ALA A 19 22.00 7.18 3.87
C ALA A 19 21.31 6.70 5.16
N PHE A 20 21.83 5.64 5.77
CA PHE A 20 21.34 5.10 7.04
C PHE A 20 22.18 5.66 8.20
N GLY A 21 21.54 6.47 9.05
CA GLY A 21 22.11 6.97 10.29
C GLY A 21 21.82 6.03 11.47
N ALA A 22 21.62 6.60 12.66
CA ALA A 22 21.39 5.82 13.88
C ALA A 22 20.00 5.16 13.92
N HIS A 23 19.95 3.85 13.69
CA HIS A 23 18.71 3.05 13.72
C HIS A 23 18.95 1.69 14.40
N ALA A 24 17.93 1.09 15.00
CA ALA A 24 18.03 -0.27 15.57
C ALA A 24 18.26 -1.35 14.49
N SER A 25 17.61 -1.19 13.34
CA SER A 25 17.85 -1.94 12.09
C SER A 25 17.82 -0.92 10.97
N SER A 26 18.80 -0.94 10.08
CA SER A 26 18.90 0.02 8.97
C SER A 26 17.94 -0.37 7.84
N LEU A 27 17.94 -1.64 7.46
CA LEU A 27 17.07 -2.22 6.44
C LEU A 27 16.47 -3.53 6.97
N TYR A 28 15.16 -3.71 6.84
CA TYR A 28 14.47 -4.91 7.29
C TYR A 28 13.53 -5.48 6.23
N LEU A 29 13.78 -6.72 5.80
CA LEU A 29 12.94 -7.52 4.93
C LEU A 29 12.53 -8.76 5.74
N PRO A 30 11.26 -8.90 6.17
CA PRO A 30 10.87 -9.92 7.14
C PRO A 30 10.92 -11.36 6.61
N ASN A 31 10.75 -11.59 5.30
CA ASN A 31 10.67 -12.92 4.69
C ASN A 31 10.74 -12.87 3.16
N ALA A 32 10.67 -14.03 2.50
CA ALA A 32 10.79 -14.18 1.04
C ALA A 32 9.85 -13.29 0.20
N ASN A 33 8.70 -12.89 0.74
CA ASN A 33 7.72 -12.05 0.05
C ASN A 33 8.06 -10.56 0.10
N ALA A 34 9.05 -10.15 0.90
CA ALA A 34 9.56 -8.78 0.94
C ALA A 34 10.66 -8.63 -0.12
N VAL A 35 10.26 -8.44 -1.38
CA VAL A 35 11.19 -8.37 -2.51
C VAL A 35 11.53 -6.92 -2.80
N LEU A 36 12.82 -6.58 -2.92
CA LEU A 36 13.30 -5.26 -3.34
C LEU A 36 13.92 -5.28 -4.75
N GLY A 37 14.15 -6.48 -5.29
CA GLY A 37 15.04 -6.70 -6.44
C GLY A 37 16.51 -6.68 -6.02
N SER A 38 17.35 -7.30 -6.83
CA SER A 38 18.80 -7.18 -6.80
C SER A 38 19.22 -5.72 -6.95
N GLN A 39 20.18 -5.28 -6.15
CA GLN A 39 20.61 -3.89 -6.09
C GLN A 39 22.07 -3.80 -6.54
N THR A 40 22.34 -3.17 -7.67
CA THR A 40 23.69 -3.11 -8.24
C THR A 40 24.24 -1.70 -8.18
N HIS A 41 25.30 -1.49 -7.39
CA HIS A 41 26.01 -0.21 -7.26
C HIS A 41 25.06 0.97 -7.01
N THR A 42 24.07 0.76 -6.13
CA THR A 42 23.07 1.77 -5.79
C THR A 42 23.59 2.83 -4.82
N GLU A 43 24.85 2.73 -4.37
CA GLU A 43 25.52 3.74 -3.53
C GLU A 43 24.77 4.11 -2.24
N ASN A 44 23.94 3.19 -1.73
CA ASN A 44 23.37 3.31 -0.39
C ASN A 44 24.48 3.30 0.65
N CYS A 45 24.42 4.17 1.65
CA CYS A 45 25.50 4.41 2.60
C CYS A 45 25.05 4.12 4.03
N TRP A 46 25.61 3.07 4.64
CA TRP A 46 25.45 2.70 6.04
C TRP A 46 26.51 3.36 6.90
N GLN A 47 26.11 4.38 7.66
CA GLN A 47 27.03 5.12 8.54
C GLN A 47 27.43 4.26 9.75
N GLU A 48 28.49 4.67 10.47
CA GLU A 48 29.10 3.89 11.56
C GLU A 48 28.11 3.45 12.66
N ASN A 49 27.06 4.23 12.93
CA ASN A 49 26.05 3.92 13.95
C ASN A 49 24.76 3.30 13.38
N SER A 50 24.79 2.86 12.13
CA SER A 50 23.63 2.23 11.50
C SER A 50 23.39 0.83 12.07
N GLY A 51 22.11 0.52 12.31
CA GLY A 51 21.71 -0.82 12.73
C GLY A 51 21.91 -1.84 11.63
N ALA A 52 21.75 -3.12 11.96
CA ALA A 52 21.94 -4.19 11.00
C ALA A 52 20.94 -4.13 9.83
N ALA A 53 21.37 -4.57 8.65
CA ALA A 53 20.49 -4.91 7.55
C ALA A 53 20.06 -6.38 7.69
N VAL A 54 18.76 -6.67 7.77
CA VAL A 54 18.26 -8.02 8.04
C VAL A 54 17.25 -8.44 6.99
N TYR A 55 17.50 -9.58 6.36
CA TYR A 55 16.57 -10.29 5.49
C TYR A 55 16.21 -11.64 6.12
N GLY A 56 14.96 -11.83 6.52
CA GLY A 56 14.46 -13.03 7.19
C GLY A 56 14.30 -14.24 6.26
N VAL A 57 15.34 -14.62 5.54
CA VAL A 57 15.37 -15.71 4.56
C VAL A 57 16.65 -16.53 4.68
N THR A 58 16.70 -17.68 4.01
CA THR A 58 17.91 -18.51 3.93
C THR A 58 19.01 -17.81 3.12
N PRO A 59 20.30 -18.04 3.41
CA PRO A 59 21.42 -17.49 2.63
C PRO A 59 21.32 -17.75 1.12
N GLU A 60 20.86 -18.94 0.72
CA GLU A 60 20.67 -19.32 -0.68
C GLU A 60 19.64 -18.45 -1.38
N TYR A 61 18.56 -18.10 -0.67
CA TYR A 61 17.50 -17.26 -1.21
C TYR A 61 17.93 -15.80 -1.29
N ALA A 62 18.64 -15.29 -0.28
CA ALA A 62 19.14 -13.92 -0.30
C ALA A 62 20.10 -13.64 -1.46
N GLN A 63 20.81 -14.66 -1.96
CA GLN A 63 21.69 -14.53 -3.12
C GLN A 63 20.93 -14.23 -4.43
N ASN A 64 19.64 -14.60 -4.52
CA ASN A 64 18.79 -14.27 -5.66
C ASN A 64 18.47 -12.77 -5.78
N TYR A 65 18.52 -12.04 -4.65
CA TYR A 65 18.19 -10.61 -4.54
C TYR A 65 19.30 -9.86 -3.81
N ARG A 66 20.54 -10.06 -4.26
CA ARG A 66 21.75 -9.56 -3.59
C ARG A 66 21.99 -8.07 -3.84
N PHE A 67 22.72 -7.46 -2.91
CA PHE A 67 23.37 -6.17 -3.10
C PHE A 67 24.78 -6.38 -3.63
N LEU A 68 25.08 -5.82 -4.80
CA LEU A 68 26.44 -5.68 -5.34
C LEU A 68 26.94 -4.28 -5.00
N VAL A 69 27.94 -4.21 -4.11
CA VAL A 69 28.43 -2.95 -3.54
C VAL A 69 29.92 -2.79 -3.81
N ASP A 70 30.40 -1.54 -3.94
CA ASP A 70 31.82 -1.25 -4.10
C ASP A 70 32.40 -0.69 -2.80
N GLU A 71 32.71 -1.58 -1.86
CA GLU A 71 33.20 -1.18 -0.53
C GLU A 71 34.61 -0.58 -0.58
N MET A 72 35.34 -0.79 -1.69
CA MET A 72 36.68 -0.21 -1.90
C MET A 72 36.61 1.26 -2.28
N THR A 73 35.60 1.65 -3.07
CA THR A 73 35.33 3.06 -3.39
C THR A 73 34.82 3.81 -2.16
N ASN A 74 33.89 3.22 -1.40
CA ASN A 74 33.46 3.78 -0.12
C ASN A 74 32.99 2.66 0.82
N SER A 75 33.62 2.56 1.99
CA SER A 75 33.30 1.52 2.97
C SER A 75 31.88 1.61 3.51
N CYS A 76 31.23 2.78 3.45
CA CYS A 76 29.84 2.90 3.87
C CYS A 76 28.86 2.20 2.91
N PHE A 77 29.26 1.82 1.69
CA PHE A 77 28.37 1.13 0.76
C PHE A 77 27.96 -0.27 1.22
N ARG A 78 28.59 -0.79 2.27
CA ARG A 78 28.24 -2.06 2.89
C ARG A 78 27.89 -1.83 4.37
N PRO A 79 26.77 -2.40 4.87
CA PRO A 79 26.46 -2.34 6.28
C PRO A 79 27.51 -3.04 7.14
N VAL A 80 27.79 -2.47 8.32
CA VAL A 80 28.70 -3.05 9.31
C VAL A 80 28.22 -4.44 9.78
N SER A 81 26.90 -4.61 9.87
CA SER A 81 26.25 -5.87 10.22
C SER A 81 25.09 -6.14 9.27
N TYR A 82 25.04 -7.34 8.72
CA TYR A 82 23.89 -7.80 7.95
C TYR A 82 23.67 -9.30 8.09
N SER A 83 22.47 -9.75 7.75
CA SER A 83 22.07 -11.16 7.73
C SER A 83 21.02 -11.38 6.63
N PRO A 84 21.07 -12.49 5.88
CA PRO A 84 22.02 -13.60 6.00
C PRO A 84 23.35 -13.32 5.27
N ASP A 85 24.34 -14.19 5.51
CA ASP A 85 25.61 -14.16 4.79
C ASP A 85 25.40 -14.31 3.28
N GLY A 86 26.19 -13.60 2.49
CA GLY A 86 26.10 -13.60 1.02
C GLY A 86 25.04 -12.66 0.43
N TRP A 87 24.21 -12.01 1.25
CA TRP A 87 23.24 -11.01 0.79
C TRP A 87 23.91 -9.74 0.24
N PHE A 88 25.01 -9.30 0.86
CA PHE A 88 25.88 -8.23 0.35
C PHE A 88 27.17 -8.83 -0.19
N GLN A 89 27.52 -8.50 -1.43
CA GLN A 89 28.73 -8.95 -2.10
C GLN A 89 29.53 -7.75 -2.60
N ASN A 90 30.82 -7.73 -2.30
CA ASN A 90 31.72 -6.70 -2.78
C ASN A 90 32.10 -7.00 -4.24
N LEU A 91 31.81 -6.05 -5.12
CA LEU A 91 32.20 -6.05 -6.52
C LEU A 91 32.61 -4.62 -6.88
N PRO A 92 33.87 -4.34 -7.25
CA PRO A 92 34.26 -3.00 -7.69
C PRO A 92 33.44 -2.53 -8.89
N ASN A 93 32.99 -1.28 -8.86
CA ASN A 93 32.26 -0.69 -9.98
C ASN A 93 33.26 -0.09 -10.98
N ALA A 94 33.41 -0.75 -12.13
CA ALA A 94 34.31 -0.27 -13.18
C ALA A 94 33.81 1.04 -13.84
N ASN A 95 32.50 1.32 -13.78
CA ASN A 95 31.85 2.46 -14.42
C ASN A 95 30.91 3.15 -13.40
N PRO A 96 31.45 3.93 -12.45
CA PRO A 96 30.63 4.64 -11.47
C PRO A 96 29.70 5.64 -12.16
N GLU A 97 28.40 5.53 -11.89
CA GLU A 97 27.39 6.51 -12.29
C GLU A 97 27.19 7.52 -11.15
N VAL A 98 26.89 8.78 -11.47
CA VAL A 98 26.57 9.77 -10.44
C VAL A 98 25.17 9.46 -9.89
N VAL A 99 25.11 8.82 -8.73
CA VAL A 99 23.84 8.54 -8.05
C VAL A 99 23.30 9.83 -7.45
N CYS A 100 22.14 10.28 -7.95
CA CYS A 100 21.36 11.42 -7.44
C CYS A 100 22.00 12.81 -7.60
N SER A 101 22.39 13.22 -8.82
CA SER A 101 22.57 14.65 -9.10
C SER A 101 21.19 15.34 -9.16
N SER A 102 21.10 16.61 -8.72
CA SER A 102 19.83 17.36 -8.60
C SER A 102 19.03 17.51 -9.91
N GLU A 103 19.62 17.17 -11.06
CA GLU A 103 18.96 17.20 -12.38
C GLU A 103 18.67 15.80 -12.97
N ILE A 104 19.20 14.71 -12.40
CA ILE A 104 19.11 13.37 -13.01
C ILE A 104 18.93 12.29 -11.93
N CYS A 105 17.77 12.28 -11.26
CA CYS A 105 17.20 11.05 -10.70
C CYS A 105 16.39 10.28 -11.76
N LYS A 106 16.82 10.31 -13.03
CA LYS A 106 16.26 9.47 -14.09
C LYS A 106 17.11 8.22 -14.20
N THR A 107 16.63 7.11 -13.67
CA THR A 107 17.15 5.79 -14.00
C THR A 107 16.52 5.31 -15.31
N THR A 108 17.23 4.46 -16.06
CA THR A 108 16.56 3.51 -16.96
C THR A 108 15.62 2.68 -16.09
N ASN A 109 14.32 2.96 -16.18
CA ASN A 109 13.32 2.61 -15.17
C ASN A 109 13.07 1.11 -15.02
N PHE A 110 13.40 0.35 -16.06
CA PHE A 110 13.16 -1.07 -16.14
C PHE A 110 14.30 -1.71 -16.93
N LYS A 111 14.73 -2.89 -16.50
CA LYS A 111 15.75 -3.69 -17.20
C LYS A 111 15.15 -5.05 -17.54
N PRO A 112 14.55 -5.19 -18.74
CA PRO A 112 13.92 -6.44 -19.17
C PRO A 112 14.85 -7.64 -19.00
N ASP A 113 16.13 -7.46 -19.32
CA ASP A 113 17.14 -8.51 -19.30
C ASP A 113 17.70 -8.90 -17.94
N SER A 114 17.25 -8.26 -16.85
CA SER A 114 17.76 -8.56 -15.51
C SER A 114 17.41 -9.99 -15.07
N ASP A 115 18.30 -10.59 -14.27
CA ASP A 115 18.09 -11.92 -13.71
C ASP A 115 16.81 -11.99 -12.85
N ASP A 116 16.43 -10.89 -12.20
CA ASP A 116 15.20 -10.80 -11.41
C ASP A 116 13.95 -10.90 -12.28
N VAL A 117 13.93 -10.16 -13.39
CA VAL A 117 12.80 -10.19 -14.34
C VAL A 117 12.69 -11.59 -14.92
N LYS A 118 13.79 -12.16 -15.44
CA LYS A 118 13.82 -13.51 -16.02
C LYS A 118 13.34 -14.57 -15.04
N ARG A 119 13.79 -14.51 -13.78
CA ARG A 119 13.34 -15.45 -12.73
C ARG A 119 11.84 -15.39 -12.50
N LEU A 120 11.24 -14.20 -12.49
CA LEU A 120 9.81 -14.03 -12.26
C LEU A 120 8.97 -14.38 -13.48
N THR A 121 9.46 -14.09 -14.69
CA THR A 121 8.80 -14.47 -15.94
C THR A 121 8.87 -15.96 -16.22
N ASP A 122 9.92 -16.65 -15.74
CA ASP A 122 10.03 -18.12 -15.75
C ASP A 122 9.16 -18.82 -14.67
N GLY A 123 8.44 -18.08 -13.84
CA GLY A 123 7.44 -18.63 -12.92
C GLY A 123 7.96 -19.01 -11.53
N ASP A 124 8.68 -18.10 -10.86
CA ASP A 124 9.21 -18.30 -9.51
C ASP A 124 8.17 -18.80 -8.49
N THR A 125 8.31 -20.05 -8.03
CA THR A 125 7.37 -20.67 -7.09
C THR A 125 7.67 -20.40 -5.61
N THR A 126 8.76 -19.68 -5.31
CA THR A 126 9.19 -19.42 -3.94
C THR A 126 8.41 -18.28 -3.26
N LEU A 127 7.75 -17.45 -4.06
CA LEU A 127 6.89 -16.37 -3.62
C LEU A 127 5.44 -16.84 -3.45
N LEU A 128 4.69 -16.17 -2.58
CA LEU A 128 3.25 -16.33 -2.53
C LEU A 128 2.62 -16.01 -3.89
N PRO A 129 1.54 -16.71 -4.28
CA PRO A 129 0.87 -16.48 -5.56
C PRO A 129 0.50 -15.02 -5.82
N ALA A 130 -0.08 -14.33 -4.83
CA ALA A 130 -0.45 -12.93 -4.95
C ALA A 130 0.77 -12.02 -5.22
N VAL A 131 1.87 -12.24 -4.50
CA VAL A 131 3.10 -11.43 -4.65
C VAL A 131 3.75 -11.68 -6.00
N ARG A 132 3.84 -12.94 -6.44
CA ARG A 132 4.31 -13.26 -7.79
C ARG A 132 3.43 -12.60 -8.85
N TRP A 133 2.11 -12.71 -8.71
CA TRP A 133 1.15 -12.18 -9.68
C TRP A 133 1.28 -10.65 -9.82
N GLU A 134 1.38 -9.91 -8.72
CA GLU A 134 1.61 -8.46 -8.75
C GLU A 134 2.94 -8.08 -9.42
N LEU A 135 4.02 -8.81 -9.10
CA LEU A 135 5.31 -8.58 -9.75
C LEU A 135 5.27 -8.89 -11.25
N GLN A 136 4.56 -9.95 -11.65
CA GLN A 136 4.37 -10.31 -13.05
C GLN A 136 3.50 -9.28 -13.80
N ARG A 137 2.48 -8.70 -13.15
CA ARG A 137 1.72 -7.56 -13.72
C ARG A 137 2.60 -6.35 -13.96
N TYR A 138 3.42 -5.98 -12.96
CA TYR A 138 4.39 -4.89 -13.11
C TYR A 138 5.34 -5.15 -14.29
N ILE A 139 5.90 -6.37 -14.41
CA ILE A 139 6.78 -6.74 -15.52
C ILE A 139 6.03 -6.65 -16.86
N TYR A 140 4.82 -7.20 -16.95
CA TYR A 140 4.02 -7.18 -18.18
C TYR A 140 3.77 -5.75 -18.66
N GLU A 141 3.33 -4.86 -17.76
CA GLU A 141 3.14 -3.43 -18.06
C GLU A 141 4.40 -2.81 -18.67
N LYS A 142 5.58 -3.07 -18.08
CA LYS A 142 6.84 -2.51 -18.60
C LYS A 142 7.26 -3.12 -19.94
N LEU A 143 7.01 -4.41 -20.15
CA LEU A 143 7.31 -5.10 -21.42
C LEU A 143 6.40 -4.67 -22.59
N LEU A 144 5.28 -4.01 -22.32
CA LEU A 144 4.46 -3.36 -23.36
C LEU A 144 5.15 -2.09 -23.92
N THR A 145 5.90 -1.37 -23.08
CA THR A 145 6.61 -0.15 -23.49
C THR A 145 8.06 -0.40 -23.90
N GLU A 146 8.72 -1.37 -23.30
CA GLU A 146 10.13 -1.71 -23.52
C GLU A 146 10.22 -3.19 -23.90
N ALA A 147 10.18 -3.48 -25.21
CA ALA A 147 10.21 -4.84 -25.70
C ALA A 147 11.53 -5.54 -25.30
N PRO A 148 11.47 -6.78 -24.80
CA PRO A 148 12.65 -7.56 -24.46
C PRO A 148 13.40 -7.98 -25.74
N GLU A 149 14.72 -8.14 -25.64
CA GLU A 149 15.55 -8.73 -26.70
C GLU A 149 15.69 -10.25 -26.55
N ASP A 150 15.16 -10.82 -25.46
CA ASP A 150 15.27 -12.22 -25.11
C ASP A 150 13.96 -13.01 -25.26
N THR A 151 14.11 -14.28 -25.68
CA THR A 151 12.96 -15.15 -25.96
C THR A 151 12.13 -15.55 -24.73
N THR A 152 12.68 -15.42 -23.52
CA THR A 152 11.96 -15.80 -22.28
C THR A 152 10.90 -14.75 -21.98
N ASN A 153 11.30 -13.48 -21.95
CA ASN A 153 10.39 -12.38 -21.69
C ASN A 153 9.40 -12.15 -22.85
N GLU A 154 9.80 -12.39 -24.10
CA GLU A 154 8.87 -12.40 -25.24
C GLU A 154 7.75 -13.43 -25.04
N LYS A 155 8.10 -14.69 -24.74
CA LYS A 155 7.12 -15.75 -24.47
C LYS A 155 6.24 -15.44 -23.27
N PHE A 156 6.82 -14.90 -22.20
CA PHE A 156 6.05 -14.50 -21.03
C PHE A 156 4.98 -13.46 -21.41
N ARG A 157 5.38 -12.36 -22.07
CA ARG A 157 4.47 -11.29 -22.48
C ARG A 157 3.32 -11.83 -23.33
N ASP A 158 3.63 -12.65 -24.33
CA ASP A 158 2.63 -13.20 -25.25
C ASP A 158 1.70 -14.21 -24.54
N ASN A 159 2.20 -14.97 -23.56
CA ASN A 159 1.41 -15.95 -22.82
C ASN A 159 0.45 -15.31 -21.81
N VAL A 160 0.84 -14.21 -21.16
CA VAL A 160 0.03 -13.59 -20.10
C VAL A 160 -1.01 -12.60 -20.60
N GLU A 161 -0.92 -12.17 -21.88
CA GLU A 161 -1.87 -11.25 -22.52
C GLU A 161 -3.33 -11.71 -22.37
N ASN A 162 -3.59 -13.01 -22.51
CA ASN A 162 -4.92 -13.60 -22.43
C ASN A 162 -5.21 -14.26 -21.07
N THR A 163 -4.64 -13.69 -20.00
CA THR A 163 -4.86 -14.13 -18.61
C THR A 163 -5.33 -12.95 -17.76
N THR A 164 -5.59 -13.18 -16.47
CA THR A 164 -5.97 -12.10 -15.54
C THR A 164 -4.94 -10.96 -15.50
N ILE A 165 -3.66 -11.24 -15.73
CA ILE A 165 -2.60 -10.22 -15.84
C ILE A 165 -2.88 -9.26 -17.01
N GLY A 166 -3.04 -9.78 -18.22
CA GLY A 166 -3.28 -8.97 -19.41
C GLY A 166 -4.66 -8.31 -19.41
N PHE A 167 -5.70 -9.02 -18.94
CA PHE A 167 -7.04 -8.47 -18.86
C PHE A 167 -7.14 -7.29 -17.89
N PHE A 168 -6.57 -7.38 -16.68
CA PHE A 168 -6.57 -6.24 -15.77
C PHE A 168 -5.61 -5.12 -16.20
N GLN A 169 -4.56 -5.42 -16.97
CA GLN A 169 -3.75 -4.38 -17.60
C GLN A 169 -4.57 -3.60 -18.64
N ALA A 170 -5.37 -4.28 -19.47
CA ALA A 170 -6.28 -3.63 -20.39
C ALA A 170 -7.32 -2.77 -19.65
N ILE A 171 -7.86 -3.23 -18.51
CA ILE A 171 -8.74 -2.40 -17.66
C ILE A 171 -8.01 -1.13 -17.21
N ASN A 172 -6.78 -1.22 -16.72
CA ASN A 172 -5.99 -0.06 -16.31
C ASN A 172 -5.76 0.94 -17.46
N GLU A 173 -5.48 0.44 -18.67
CA GLU A 173 -5.30 1.27 -19.87
C GLU A 173 -6.59 1.98 -20.27
N ASN A 174 -7.74 1.29 -20.20
CA ASN A 174 -9.03 1.90 -20.49
C ASN A 174 -9.40 2.96 -19.43
N ILE A 175 -9.12 2.72 -18.15
CA ILE A 175 -9.30 3.73 -17.09
C ILE A 175 -8.44 4.96 -17.39
N ALA A 176 -7.17 4.77 -17.77
CA ALA A 176 -6.30 5.89 -18.13
C ALA A 176 -6.80 6.65 -19.37
N ALA A 177 -7.31 5.93 -20.37
CA ALA A 177 -7.89 6.52 -21.58
C ALA A 177 -9.17 7.30 -21.30
N MET A 178 -10.02 6.81 -20.39
CA MET A 178 -11.24 7.49 -19.92
C MET A 178 -10.93 8.89 -19.39
N PHE A 179 -9.88 9.05 -18.57
CA PHE A 179 -9.47 10.37 -18.08
C PHE A 179 -8.89 11.30 -19.18
N ALA A 180 -8.49 10.75 -20.32
CA ALA A 180 -7.91 11.50 -21.44
C ALA A 180 -8.91 11.86 -22.55
N ALA A 181 -10.06 11.18 -22.63
CA ALA A 181 -11.00 11.24 -23.76
C ALA A 181 -11.54 12.66 -24.05
N ASP A 182 -11.86 13.46 -23.01
CA ASP A 182 -12.47 14.79 -23.16
C ASP A 182 -11.48 15.96 -23.08
N SER A 183 -10.21 15.72 -23.42
CA SER A 183 -9.17 16.77 -23.33
C SER A 183 -9.53 18.06 -24.07
N VAL A 184 -10.27 17.97 -25.18
CA VAL A 184 -10.75 19.12 -25.96
C VAL A 184 -11.89 19.85 -25.24
N SER A 185 -12.93 19.14 -24.83
CA SER A 185 -14.10 19.72 -24.14
C SER A 185 -13.69 20.34 -22.79
N ARG A 186 -12.76 19.71 -22.05
CA ARG A 186 -12.15 20.27 -20.83
C ARG A 186 -11.33 21.53 -21.11
N ALA A 187 -10.60 21.58 -22.22
CA ALA A 187 -9.85 22.78 -22.61
C ALA A 187 -10.79 23.93 -22.99
N ALA A 188 -11.89 23.64 -23.69
CA ALA A 188 -12.93 24.61 -24.02
C ALA A 188 -13.63 25.15 -22.77
N LEU A 189 -14.01 24.28 -21.83
CA LEU A 189 -14.61 24.68 -20.56
C LEU A 189 -13.68 25.60 -19.76
N ASN A 190 -12.39 25.25 -19.67
CA ASN A 190 -11.40 26.10 -19.01
C ASN A 190 -11.24 27.45 -19.72
N ALA A 191 -11.26 27.49 -21.06
CA ALA A 191 -11.24 28.73 -21.81
C ALA A 191 -12.47 29.60 -21.52
N ASN A 192 -13.68 29.00 -21.45
CA ASN A 192 -14.90 29.70 -21.08
C ASN A 192 -14.80 30.33 -19.68
N LEU A 193 -14.28 29.59 -18.69
CA LEU A 193 -14.07 30.10 -17.34
C LEU A 193 -13.12 31.30 -17.29
N ILE A 194 -12.02 31.25 -18.05
CA ILE A 194 -11.06 32.37 -18.16
C ILE A 194 -11.71 33.60 -18.78
N VAL A 195 -12.46 33.43 -19.88
CA VAL A 195 -13.15 34.54 -20.55
C VAL A 195 -14.23 35.12 -19.65
N ALA A 196 -15.03 34.27 -18.99
CA ALA A 196 -16.08 34.69 -18.07
C ALA A 196 -15.51 35.52 -16.92
N SER A 197 -14.40 35.10 -16.31
CA SER A 197 -13.69 35.89 -15.28
C SER A 197 -13.33 37.28 -15.80
N GLY A 198 -12.74 37.39 -16.99
CA GLY A 198 -12.38 38.69 -17.58
C GLY A 198 -13.59 39.58 -17.91
N LYS A 199 -14.74 38.99 -18.26
CA LYS A 199 -15.99 39.74 -18.46
C LYS A 199 -16.61 40.21 -17.15
N LEU A 200 -16.53 39.42 -16.09
CA LEU A 200 -16.94 39.83 -14.74
C LEU A 200 -16.10 41.01 -14.23
N ASP A 201 -14.77 40.98 -14.42
CA ASP A 201 -13.90 42.11 -14.08
C ASP A 201 -14.28 43.38 -14.84
N SER A 202 -14.60 43.24 -16.13
CA SER A 202 -15.07 44.35 -16.97
C SER A 202 -16.42 44.89 -16.50
N LEU A 203 -17.34 44.02 -16.09
CA LEU A 203 -18.63 44.43 -15.52
C LEU A 203 -18.47 45.23 -14.23
N ILE A 204 -17.57 44.80 -13.34
CA ILE A 204 -17.27 45.54 -12.10
C ILE A 204 -16.78 46.96 -12.41
N LEU A 205 -15.90 47.10 -13.41
CA LEU A 205 -15.42 48.41 -13.85
C LEU A 205 -16.55 49.27 -14.44
N ILE A 206 -17.37 48.70 -15.33
CA ILE A 206 -18.50 49.42 -15.94
C ILE A 206 -19.51 49.86 -14.88
N ASP A 207 -19.86 48.97 -13.94
CA ASP A 207 -20.78 49.31 -12.85
C ASP A 207 -20.21 50.46 -11.99
N SER A 208 -18.91 50.46 -11.70
CA SER A 208 -18.24 51.57 -11.01
C SER A 208 -18.32 52.88 -11.81
N LEU A 209 -17.99 52.85 -13.12
CA LEU A 209 -18.03 54.03 -13.99
C LEU A 209 -19.43 54.63 -14.10
N VAL A 210 -20.46 53.79 -14.25
CA VAL A 210 -21.87 54.23 -14.30
C VAL A 210 -22.28 54.97 -13.03
N THR A 211 -21.71 54.64 -11.86
CA THR A 211 -22.04 55.34 -10.61
C THR A 211 -21.41 56.72 -10.45
N ILE A 212 -20.33 57.01 -11.17
CA ILE A 212 -19.58 58.28 -11.06
C ILE A 212 -19.74 59.21 -12.25
N GLU A 213 -20.29 58.72 -13.37
CA GLU A 213 -20.49 59.49 -14.59
C GLU A 213 -21.74 60.38 -14.48
N ASP A 214 -21.65 61.61 -14.98
CA ASP A 214 -22.73 62.60 -14.97
C ASP A 214 -23.30 62.87 -16.38
N ASP A 215 -22.57 62.53 -17.46
CA ASP A 215 -23.05 62.68 -18.83
C ASP A 215 -24.03 61.57 -19.22
N SER A 216 -25.29 61.95 -19.44
CA SER A 216 -26.38 61.03 -19.81
C SER A 216 -26.13 60.20 -21.08
N SER A 217 -25.36 60.71 -22.03
CA SER A 217 -25.02 60.00 -23.27
C SER A 217 -23.92 58.96 -23.05
N GLU A 218 -22.94 59.27 -22.19
CA GLU A 218 -21.89 58.32 -21.80
C GLU A 218 -22.45 57.19 -20.93
N ILE A 219 -23.35 57.51 -19.97
CA ILE A 219 -24.08 56.51 -19.18
C ILE A 219 -24.83 55.54 -20.10
N ALA A 220 -25.54 56.05 -21.12
CA ALA A 220 -26.26 55.20 -22.06
C ALA A 220 -25.32 54.26 -22.84
N GLY A 221 -24.13 54.75 -23.24
CA GLY A 221 -23.10 53.93 -23.87
C GLY A 221 -22.54 52.84 -22.93
N LEU A 222 -22.26 53.18 -21.68
CA LEU A 222 -21.80 52.24 -20.65
C LEU A 222 -22.86 51.17 -20.35
N MET A 223 -24.14 51.55 -20.27
CA MET A 223 -25.24 50.60 -20.09
C MET A 223 -25.39 49.63 -21.28
N GLN A 224 -25.14 50.10 -22.50
CA GLN A 224 -25.11 49.22 -23.68
C GLN A 224 -23.96 48.21 -23.61
N ILE A 225 -22.76 48.65 -23.22
CA ILE A 225 -21.60 47.75 -23.02
C ILE A 225 -21.92 46.73 -21.92
N ARG A 226 -22.49 47.18 -20.80
CA ARG A 226 -22.94 46.32 -19.69
C ARG A 226 -23.91 45.23 -20.17
N GLY A 227 -24.90 45.61 -21.00
CA GLY A 227 -25.84 44.68 -21.60
C GLY A 227 -25.14 43.61 -22.44
N GLY A 228 -24.24 44.01 -23.34
CA GLY A 228 -23.47 43.08 -24.17
C GLY A 228 -22.53 42.17 -23.37
N LEU A 229 -21.92 42.67 -22.30
CA LEU A 229 -21.11 41.83 -21.39
C LEU A 229 -21.97 40.77 -20.68
N THR A 230 -23.19 41.14 -20.28
CA THR A 230 -24.13 40.23 -19.62
C THR A 230 -24.62 39.14 -20.58
N GLU A 231 -24.90 39.50 -21.83
CA GLU A 231 -25.28 38.55 -22.90
C GLU A 231 -24.15 37.52 -23.15
N VAL A 232 -22.90 37.98 -23.32
CA VAL A 232 -21.75 37.08 -23.48
C VAL A 232 -21.58 36.15 -22.28
N LEU A 233 -21.80 36.63 -21.06
CA LEU A 233 -21.73 35.77 -19.86
C LEU A 233 -22.84 34.72 -19.83
N PHE A 234 -24.03 35.04 -20.32
CA PHE A 234 -25.12 34.07 -20.44
C PHE A 234 -24.79 32.98 -21.47
N ASP A 235 -24.26 33.37 -22.62
CA ASP A 235 -23.83 32.43 -23.66
C ASP A 235 -22.73 31.50 -23.13
N LEU A 236 -21.69 32.07 -22.49
CA LEU A 236 -20.61 31.27 -21.87
C LEU A 236 -21.11 30.32 -20.79
N ALA A 237 -22.12 30.72 -20.00
CA ALA A 237 -22.71 29.85 -18.98
C ALA A 237 -23.47 28.69 -19.63
N SER A 238 -24.29 28.96 -20.65
CA SER A 238 -25.00 27.93 -21.41
C SER A 238 -24.05 26.95 -22.09
N ASP A 239 -22.98 27.45 -22.72
CA ASP A 239 -21.96 26.61 -23.36
C ASP A 239 -21.20 25.77 -22.33
N SER A 240 -20.89 26.34 -21.15
CA SER A 240 -20.20 25.63 -20.07
C SER A 240 -21.07 24.53 -19.45
N GLU A 241 -22.38 24.75 -19.35
CA GLU A 241 -23.34 23.73 -18.91
C GLU A 241 -23.37 22.56 -19.88
N SER A 242 -23.51 22.83 -21.19
CA SER A 242 -23.50 21.80 -22.24
C SER A 242 -22.18 21.01 -22.26
N LEU A 243 -21.03 21.68 -22.13
CA LEU A 243 -19.73 21.00 -22.07
C LEU A 243 -19.60 20.12 -20.82
N THR A 244 -20.15 20.56 -19.69
CA THR A 244 -20.10 19.80 -18.43
C THR A 244 -20.98 18.56 -18.53
N GLU A 245 -22.18 18.67 -19.11
CA GLU A 245 -23.08 17.54 -19.37
C GLU A 245 -22.41 16.52 -20.32
N GLU A 246 -21.83 16.99 -21.44
CA GLU A 246 -21.08 16.13 -22.38
C GLU A 246 -19.92 15.37 -21.70
N ILE A 247 -19.10 16.07 -20.91
CA ILE A 247 -17.97 15.46 -20.18
C ILE A 247 -18.48 14.43 -19.17
N SER A 248 -19.57 14.75 -18.45
CA SER A 248 -20.14 13.85 -17.46
C SER A 248 -20.69 12.58 -18.09
N ASP A 249 -21.44 12.72 -19.19
CA ASP A 249 -22.05 11.60 -19.91
C ASP A 249 -20.97 10.69 -20.52
N ASN A 250 -19.99 11.27 -21.24
CA ASN A 250 -18.89 10.50 -21.82
C ASN A 250 -18.10 9.72 -20.76
N PHE A 251 -17.90 10.33 -19.59
CA PHE A 251 -17.18 9.70 -18.50
C PHE A 251 -17.98 8.56 -17.86
N SER A 252 -19.29 8.76 -17.66
CA SER A 252 -20.21 7.72 -17.17
C SER A 252 -20.30 6.54 -18.13
N ASP A 253 -20.49 6.80 -19.43
CA ASP A 253 -20.59 5.77 -20.47
C ASP A 253 -19.28 4.95 -20.57
N ALA A 254 -18.13 5.63 -20.54
CA ALA A 254 -16.83 4.97 -20.55
C ALA A 254 -16.63 4.11 -19.29
N ALA A 255 -17.07 4.56 -18.12
CA ALA A 255 -16.98 3.79 -16.90
C ALA A 255 -17.83 2.51 -17.00
N ASP A 256 -19.06 2.60 -17.49
CA ASP A 256 -19.94 1.44 -17.68
C ASP A 256 -19.40 0.44 -18.72
N ASP A 257 -18.81 0.92 -19.82
CA ASP A 257 -18.13 0.06 -20.80
C ASP A 257 -16.97 -0.71 -20.16
N ILE A 258 -16.15 -0.05 -19.34
CA ILE A 258 -15.02 -0.69 -18.64
C ILE A 258 -15.53 -1.71 -17.60
N ARG A 259 -16.61 -1.40 -16.89
CA ARG A 259 -17.23 -2.35 -15.95
C ARG A 259 -17.76 -3.58 -16.66
N ALA A 260 -18.42 -3.41 -17.80
CA ALA A 260 -18.89 -4.51 -18.63
C ALA A 260 -17.73 -5.40 -19.10
N LEU A 261 -16.57 -4.82 -19.46
CA LEU A 261 -15.35 -5.58 -19.77
C LEU A 261 -14.81 -6.32 -18.54
N ASN A 262 -14.71 -5.64 -17.40
CA ASN A 262 -14.24 -6.20 -16.12
C ASN A 262 -15.09 -7.41 -15.70
N ASP A 263 -16.40 -7.35 -15.91
CA ASP A 263 -17.35 -8.44 -15.63
C ASP A 263 -17.07 -9.72 -16.42
N THR A 264 -16.51 -9.62 -17.62
CA THR A 264 -16.15 -10.80 -18.42
C THR A 264 -14.93 -11.56 -17.90
N ILE A 265 -14.11 -10.93 -17.05
CA ILE A 265 -12.88 -11.53 -16.52
C ILE A 265 -13.23 -12.66 -15.57
N THR A 266 -12.77 -13.87 -15.89
CA THR A 266 -12.90 -15.03 -15.01
C THR A 266 -11.74 -15.03 -14.02
N VAL A 267 -12.07 -15.06 -12.73
CA VAL A 267 -11.13 -14.97 -11.60
C VAL A 267 -11.27 -16.21 -10.71
N ILE A 268 -10.17 -16.66 -10.12
CA ILE A 268 -10.15 -17.86 -9.25
C ILE A 268 -9.54 -17.53 -7.90
N GLU A 269 -8.45 -16.76 -7.90
CA GLU A 269 -7.69 -16.47 -6.68
C GLU A 269 -8.23 -15.22 -5.97
N ASP A 270 -8.08 -15.16 -4.64
CA ASP A 270 -8.63 -14.05 -3.82
C ASP A 270 -8.14 -12.67 -4.27
N PHE A 271 -6.87 -12.54 -4.66
CA PHE A 271 -6.31 -11.27 -5.16
C PHE A 271 -6.88 -10.87 -6.53
N GLU A 272 -7.27 -11.82 -7.38
CA GLU A 272 -7.92 -11.54 -8.66
C GLU A 272 -9.39 -11.14 -8.44
N ILE A 273 -10.07 -11.82 -7.52
CA ILE A 273 -11.44 -11.47 -7.11
C ILE A 273 -11.46 -10.05 -6.53
N ASN A 274 -10.53 -9.73 -5.62
CA ASN A 274 -10.43 -8.41 -5.05
C ASN A 274 -10.14 -7.34 -6.12
N GLU A 275 -9.27 -7.62 -7.09
CA GLU A 275 -8.97 -6.68 -8.18
C GLU A 275 -10.22 -6.40 -9.02
N LYS A 276 -10.96 -7.46 -9.40
CA LYS A 276 -12.20 -7.34 -10.16
C LYS A 276 -13.23 -6.51 -9.41
N VAL A 277 -13.48 -6.85 -8.14
CA VAL A 277 -14.46 -6.14 -7.29
C VAL A 277 -14.03 -4.69 -7.06
N PHE A 278 -12.75 -4.44 -6.79
CA PHE A 278 -12.25 -3.08 -6.62
C PHE A 278 -12.46 -2.24 -7.88
N ASN A 279 -12.15 -2.78 -9.07
CA ASN A 279 -12.32 -2.05 -10.32
C ASN A 279 -13.79 -1.67 -10.55
N ASP A 280 -14.73 -2.59 -10.30
CA ASP A 280 -16.16 -2.32 -10.45
C ASP A 280 -16.62 -1.19 -9.52
N LEU A 281 -16.26 -1.26 -8.23
CA LEU A 281 -16.63 -0.27 -7.23
C LEU A 281 -15.95 1.09 -7.46
N TYR A 282 -14.70 1.07 -7.91
CA TYR A 282 -13.98 2.29 -8.23
C TYR A 282 -14.62 3.01 -9.43
N LEU A 283 -15.00 2.28 -10.47
CA LEU A 283 -15.67 2.82 -11.65
C LEU A 283 -17.09 3.32 -11.32
N ALA A 284 -17.83 2.58 -10.49
CA ALA A 284 -19.14 3.02 -9.99
C ALA A 284 -19.03 4.32 -9.17
N TYR A 285 -18.03 4.41 -8.28
CA TYR A 285 -17.76 5.64 -7.53
C TYR A 285 -17.41 6.81 -8.46
N LEU A 286 -16.56 6.57 -9.45
CA LEU A 286 -16.15 7.59 -10.42
C LEU A 286 -17.34 8.09 -11.26
N ALA A 287 -18.26 7.22 -11.66
CA ALA A 287 -19.46 7.56 -12.40
C ALA A 287 -20.59 8.15 -11.52
N GLU A 288 -20.32 8.45 -10.25
CA GLU A 288 -21.32 8.89 -9.26
C GLU A 288 -22.55 7.96 -9.16
N ALA A 289 -22.36 6.68 -9.51
CA ALA A 289 -23.39 5.66 -9.39
C ALA A 289 -23.60 5.27 -7.91
N ASP A 290 -24.67 4.51 -7.63
CA ASP A 290 -24.93 4.02 -6.28
C ASP A 290 -23.78 3.13 -5.78
N THR A 291 -23.13 3.57 -4.69
CA THR A 291 -21.97 2.91 -4.06
C THR A 291 -22.37 2.18 -2.76
N SER A 292 -23.57 1.60 -2.74
CA SER A 292 -24.14 0.91 -1.57
C SER A 292 -23.34 -0.30 -1.04
N GLU A 293 -22.22 -0.64 -1.67
CA GLU A 293 -21.32 -1.75 -1.33
C GLU A 293 -20.08 -1.33 -0.50
N MET A 294 -20.16 -0.26 0.30
CA MET A 294 -19.07 0.14 1.21
C MET A 294 -18.55 -1.01 2.09
N ASP A 295 -19.44 -1.88 2.58
CA ASP A 295 -19.07 -3.05 3.39
C ASP A 295 -18.12 -4.01 2.63
N THR A 296 -18.28 -4.11 1.30
CA THR A 296 -17.41 -4.93 0.44
C THR A 296 -16.00 -4.33 0.36
N LEU A 297 -15.89 -2.99 0.20
CA LEU A 297 -14.60 -2.30 0.22
C LEU A 297 -13.90 -2.43 1.57
N GLU A 298 -14.64 -2.31 2.68
CA GLU A 298 -14.11 -2.49 4.03
C GLU A 298 -13.58 -3.93 4.24
N ALA A 299 -14.31 -4.92 3.73
CA ALA A 299 -13.89 -6.32 3.78
C ALA A 299 -12.57 -6.54 3.03
N ILE A 300 -12.39 -5.94 1.83
CA ILE A 300 -11.12 -6.02 1.07
C ILE A 300 -10.00 -5.27 1.81
N ALA A 301 -10.27 -4.04 2.28
CA ALA A 301 -9.29 -3.20 2.96
C ALA A 301 -8.72 -3.85 4.24
N ALA A 302 -9.52 -4.66 4.93
CA ALA A 302 -9.13 -5.38 6.15
C ALA A 302 -8.27 -6.63 5.88
N GLN A 303 -8.14 -7.10 4.64
CA GLN A 303 -7.35 -8.29 4.32
C GLN A 303 -5.84 -8.06 4.47
N CYS A 304 -5.08 -9.17 4.49
CA CYS A 304 -3.64 -9.12 4.37
C CYS A 304 -3.24 -8.76 2.91
N PRO A 305 -2.47 -7.68 2.67
CA PRO A 305 -2.05 -7.32 1.32
C PRO A 305 -1.20 -8.38 0.60
N LEU A 306 -0.48 -9.24 1.35
CA LEU A 306 0.31 -10.34 0.77
C LEU A 306 -0.53 -11.50 0.23
N LEU A 307 -1.84 -11.51 0.52
CA LEU A 307 -2.80 -12.50 0.03
C LEU A 307 -3.87 -11.86 -0.86
N GLY A 308 -4.41 -10.72 -0.43
CA GLY A 308 -5.46 -9.99 -1.14
C GLY A 308 -4.97 -9.09 -2.27
N GLY A 309 -3.66 -8.97 -2.47
CA GLY A 309 -3.05 -8.18 -3.55
C GLY A 309 -3.13 -6.66 -3.35
N ASN A 310 -2.75 -5.91 -4.39
CA ASN A 310 -2.73 -4.45 -4.37
C ASN A 310 -4.12 -3.82 -4.27
N ALA A 311 -5.19 -4.56 -4.59
CA ALA A 311 -6.58 -4.16 -4.36
C ALA A 311 -6.85 -3.82 -2.89
N VAL A 312 -6.14 -4.42 -1.93
CA VAL A 312 -6.23 -4.08 -0.50
C VAL A 312 -5.82 -2.62 -0.26
N TYR A 313 -4.64 -2.22 -0.76
CA TYR A 313 -4.16 -0.85 -0.60
C TYR A 313 -5.04 0.17 -1.33
N ARG A 314 -5.51 -0.19 -2.54
CA ARG A 314 -6.40 0.66 -3.32
C ARG A 314 -7.78 0.82 -2.66
N SER A 315 -8.32 -0.22 -2.05
CA SER A 315 -9.58 -0.15 -1.29
C SER A 315 -9.44 0.77 -0.07
N ARG A 316 -8.31 0.69 0.65
CA ARG A 316 -8.01 1.61 1.77
C ARG A 316 -7.97 3.07 1.32
N ALA A 317 -7.35 3.34 0.17
CA ALA A 317 -7.29 4.68 -0.39
C ALA A 317 -8.68 5.18 -0.81
N LEU A 318 -9.47 4.34 -1.47
CA LEU A 318 -10.82 4.69 -1.89
C LEU A 318 -11.74 4.97 -0.69
N LEU A 319 -11.72 4.13 0.34
CA LEU A 319 -12.47 4.36 1.59
C LEU A 319 -12.10 5.68 2.25
N ALA A 320 -10.80 6.03 2.27
CA ALA A 320 -10.36 7.31 2.82
C ALA A 320 -10.87 8.51 2.00
N MET A 321 -10.97 8.37 0.68
CA MET A 321 -11.56 9.40 -0.18
C MET A 321 -13.07 9.51 0.01
N MET A 322 -13.78 8.39 0.10
CA MET A 322 -15.24 8.35 0.26
C MET A 322 -15.70 8.87 1.63
N THR A 323 -15.00 8.49 2.70
CA THR A 323 -15.39 8.83 4.09
C THR A 323 -14.72 10.11 4.60
N GLY A 324 -13.62 10.52 3.98
CA GLY A 324 -12.76 11.58 4.51
C GLY A 324 -11.93 11.15 5.74
N GLU A 325 -11.99 9.89 6.15
CA GLU A 325 -11.30 9.36 7.33
C GLU A 325 -10.14 8.43 6.98
N LEU A 326 -8.99 8.63 7.63
CA LEU A 326 -7.83 7.75 7.51
C LEU A 326 -7.89 6.62 8.55
N ALA A 327 -8.34 5.45 8.13
CA ALA A 327 -8.30 4.24 8.96
C ALA A 327 -6.86 3.69 9.08
N SER A 328 -6.51 3.21 10.27
CA SER A 328 -5.22 2.55 10.53
C SER A 328 -5.34 1.05 10.38
N TYR A 329 -4.49 0.47 9.53
CA TYR A 329 -4.43 -0.97 9.28
C TYR A 329 -3.11 -1.53 9.82
N ASN A 330 -3.19 -2.60 10.61
CA ASN A 330 -2.00 -3.24 11.16
C ASN A 330 -1.63 -4.45 10.29
N ASP A 331 -0.88 -4.20 9.22
CA ASP A 331 -0.48 -5.27 8.29
C ASP A 331 0.44 -6.31 8.92
N SER A 332 1.20 -5.96 9.96
CA SER A 332 1.96 -6.95 10.74
C SER A 332 1.04 -7.95 11.43
N LEU A 333 -0.13 -7.51 11.90
CA LEU A 333 -1.14 -8.39 12.49
C LEU A 333 -1.96 -9.11 11.40
N ASN A 334 -2.43 -8.38 10.39
CA ASN A 334 -3.28 -8.92 9.33
C ASN A 334 -2.54 -10.01 8.53
N CYS A 335 -1.22 -9.84 8.33
CA CYS A 335 -0.37 -10.80 7.65
C CYS A 335 0.44 -11.70 8.58
N ALA A 336 0.16 -11.72 9.89
CA ALA A 336 0.96 -12.47 10.87
C ALA A 336 1.05 -13.97 10.53
N SER A 337 -0.05 -14.57 10.05
CA SER A 337 -0.12 -15.99 9.67
C SER A 337 0.84 -16.33 8.52
N VAL A 338 0.95 -15.42 7.54
CA VAL A 338 1.82 -15.56 6.38
C VAL A 338 3.27 -15.34 6.76
N GLN A 339 3.53 -14.33 7.61
CA GLN A 339 4.89 -14.02 8.08
C GLN A 339 5.46 -15.13 8.97
N ALA A 340 4.62 -15.85 9.71
CA ALA A 340 5.01 -17.02 10.51
C ALA A 340 5.38 -18.26 9.66
N LEU A 341 4.82 -18.38 8.45
CA LEU A 341 5.07 -19.52 7.54
C LEU A 341 6.35 -19.36 6.70
N SER A 342 6.93 -18.15 6.63
CA SER A 342 8.06 -17.83 5.75
C SER A 342 9.40 -17.65 6.48
N LEU A 343 9.49 -17.95 7.77
CA LEU A 343 10.75 -17.92 8.52
C LEU A 343 11.57 -19.20 8.26
N PRO A 344 12.88 -19.10 7.95
CA PRO A 344 13.76 -20.26 7.92
C PRO A 344 13.75 -20.99 9.26
N HIS A 345 13.66 -22.32 9.22
CA HIS A 345 13.79 -23.19 10.39
C HIS A 345 15.19 -23.04 11.01
N GLY A 346 15.34 -22.10 11.94
CA GLY A 346 16.63 -21.83 12.59
C GLY A 346 16.56 -20.96 13.85
N HIS A 347 15.46 -20.23 14.05
CA HIS A 347 15.18 -19.57 15.32
C HIS A 347 13.84 -20.10 15.86
N ASN A 348 13.91 -20.93 16.91
CA ASN A 348 12.74 -21.29 17.72
C ASN A 348 12.28 -20.05 18.51
N THR A 349 11.65 -19.11 17.82
CA THR A 349 10.67 -18.21 18.43
C THR A 349 9.33 -18.65 17.90
N SER A 350 8.80 -19.69 18.54
CA SER A 350 7.44 -20.14 18.34
C SER A 350 6.50 -19.03 18.81
N PHE A 351 6.19 -18.09 17.91
CA PHE A 351 5.01 -17.25 18.08
C PHE A 351 3.83 -18.10 17.64
N LEU A 352 3.43 -19.02 18.51
CA LEU A 352 2.21 -19.81 18.32
C LEU A 352 1.06 -18.83 18.18
N VAL A 353 0.50 -18.82 16.97
CA VAL A 353 -0.82 -18.34 16.64
C VAL A 353 -1.75 -18.69 17.80
N ALA A 354 -2.27 -17.66 18.46
CA ALA A 354 -3.18 -17.77 19.55
C ALA A 354 -4.46 -18.49 19.11
N THR A 355 -4.58 -19.79 19.39
CA THR A 355 -5.87 -20.50 19.34
C THR A 355 -6.07 -21.57 20.41
N ASP A 356 -5.12 -21.74 21.34
CA ASP A 356 -5.21 -22.74 22.41
C ASP A 356 -5.54 -22.17 23.80
N LEU A 357 -5.70 -20.85 23.94
CA LEU A 357 -5.92 -20.18 25.23
C LEU A 357 -7.05 -19.16 25.14
N THR A 358 -8.02 -19.27 26.05
CA THR A 358 -9.17 -18.36 26.18
C THR A 358 -9.20 -17.75 27.58
N ILE A 359 -9.46 -16.44 27.67
CA ILE A 359 -9.63 -15.73 28.94
C ILE A 359 -11.00 -15.07 28.94
N PHE A 360 -11.81 -15.32 29.96
CA PHE A 360 -13.19 -14.84 30.05
C PHE A 360 -13.69 -14.77 31.50
N PRO A 361 -14.71 -13.96 31.80
CA PRO A 361 -15.27 -12.93 30.94
C PRO A 361 -14.33 -11.71 30.80
N ASN A 362 -14.53 -10.89 29.78
CA ASN A 362 -13.87 -9.59 29.62
C ASN A 362 -14.88 -8.60 29.03
N PRO A 363 -15.36 -7.58 29.76
CA PRO A 363 -14.97 -7.22 31.14
C PRO A 363 -15.29 -8.32 32.18
N ALA A 364 -14.44 -8.46 33.19
CA ALA A 364 -14.61 -9.41 34.28
C ALA A 364 -15.21 -8.72 35.51
N ASN A 365 -16.17 -9.40 36.13
CA ASN A 365 -16.76 -9.00 37.41
C ASN A 365 -16.47 -10.11 38.44
N GLY A 366 -15.65 -9.79 39.44
CA GLY A 366 -15.30 -10.69 40.56
C GLY A 366 -14.34 -11.85 40.24
N GLU A 367 -14.36 -12.43 39.04
CA GLU A 367 -13.43 -13.53 38.65
C GLU A 367 -13.00 -13.50 37.17
N VAL A 368 -11.77 -13.94 36.91
CA VAL A 368 -11.22 -14.19 35.56
C VAL A 368 -10.89 -15.66 35.41
N ASN A 369 -11.45 -16.31 34.38
CA ASN A 369 -11.17 -17.70 34.04
C ASN A 369 -10.21 -17.75 32.86
N ILE A 370 -9.20 -18.61 32.97
CA ILE A 370 -8.25 -18.88 31.88
C ILE A 370 -8.30 -20.37 31.58
N ARG A 371 -8.64 -20.71 30.34
CA ARG A 371 -8.80 -22.09 29.88
C ARG A 371 -7.91 -22.37 28.68
N TRP A 372 -7.31 -23.55 28.67
CA TRP A 372 -6.44 -24.05 27.60
C TRP A 372 -7.08 -25.24 26.90
N LYS A 373 -6.89 -25.36 25.58
CA LYS A 373 -7.35 -26.53 24.80
C LYS A 373 -6.50 -27.78 25.08
N ARG A 374 -5.21 -27.60 25.37
CA ARG A 374 -4.27 -28.66 25.75
C ARG A 374 -3.72 -28.36 27.14
N ALA A 375 -3.77 -29.35 28.04
CA ALA A 375 -3.20 -29.19 29.38
C ALA A 375 -1.66 -29.07 29.30
N PRO A 376 -1.03 -28.21 30.12
CA PRO A 376 0.41 -28.02 30.10
C PRO A 376 1.17 -29.27 30.50
N GLU A 377 2.29 -29.53 29.85
CA GLU A 377 3.17 -30.66 30.19
C GLU A 377 4.17 -30.28 31.29
N LYS A 378 4.57 -29.01 31.36
CA LYS A 378 5.49 -28.44 32.34
C LYS A 378 4.77 -27.44 33.26
N GLN A 379 5.45 -27.08 34.35
CA GLN A 379 4.96 -26.05 35.26
C GLN A 379 5.00 -24.68 34.57
N GLY A 380 3.88 -23.96 34.59
CA GLY A 380 3.74 -22.61 34.03
C GLY A 380 3.59 -21.53 35.10
N GLN A 381 3.45 -20.29 34.67
CA GLN A 381 3.28 -19.11 35.52
C GLN A 381 2.30 -18.12 34.89
N ILE A 382 1.50 -17.47 35.74
CA ILE A 382 0.69 -16.31 35.39
C ILE A 382 1.18 -15.13 36.22
N GLN A 383 1.42 -14.00 35.58
CA GLN A 383 1.73 -12.72 36.21
C GLN A 383 0.68 -11.71 35.79
N VAL A 384 0.10 -11.01 36.76
CA VAL A 384 -0.89 -9.96 36.53
C VAL A 384 -0.27 -8.62 36.88
N THR A 385 -0.32 -7.66 35.96
CA THR A 385 0.18 -6.29 36.14
C THR A 385 -0.92 -5.26 35.90
N ASP A 386 -0.83 -4.12 36.58
CA ASP A 386 -1.67 -2.95 36.30
C ASP A 386 -1.14 -2.13 35.11
N LEU A 387 -1.85 -1.05 34.75
CA LEU A 387 -1.47 -0.14 33.66
C LEU A 387 -0.08 0.50 33.85
N TYR A 388 0.41 0.60 35.09
CA TYR A 388 1.72 1.16 35.41
C TYR A 388 2.82 0.09 35.45
N GLY A 389 2.51 -1.16 35.07
CA GLY A 389 3.44 -2.28 35.07
C GLY A 389 3.73 -2.85 36.46
N ARG A 390 2.99 -2.44 37.50
CA ARG A 390 3.17 -2.99 38.86
C ARG A 390 2.55 -4.38 38.90
N GLN A 391 3.33 -5.37 39.35
CA GLN A 391 2.82 -6.72 39.56
C GLN A 391 1.83 -6.73 40.72
N VAL A 392 0.57 -7.03 40.43
CA VAL A 392 -0.50 -7.14 41.42
C VAL A 392 -0.72 -8.59 41.86
N ARG A 393 -0.36 -9.57 41.03
CA ARG A 393 -0.47 -11.00 41.38
C ARG A 393 0.49 -11.87 40.58
N GLN A 394 0.87 -13.00 41.15
CA GLN A 394 1.62 -14.05 40.47
C GLN A 394 1.11 -15.41 40.94
N MET A 395 0.93 -16.34 40.00
CA MET A 395 0.39 -17.67 40.24
C MET A 395 1.17 -18.70 39.44
N VAL A 396 1.22 -19.93 39.96
CA VAL A 396 1.85 -21.06 39.28
C VAL A 396 0.77 -21.91 38.63
N ILE A 397 1.04 -22.40 37.43
CA ILE A 397 0.20 -23.36 36.71
C ILE A 397 0.82 -24.74 36.91
N ALA A 398 0.06 -25.66 37.52
CA ALA A 398 0.51 -27.04 37.67
C ALA A 398 0.43 -27.78 36.31
N PRO A 399 1.36 -28.71 36.03
CA PRO A 399 1.23 -29.62 34.90
C PRO A 399 -0.13 -30.35 34.92
N GLY A 400 -0.75 -30.52 33.76
CA GLY A 400 -2.05 -31.18 33.62
C GLY A 400 -3.28 -30.31 33.97
N ALA A 401 -3.11 -29.05 34.39
CA ALA A 401 -4.24 -28.16 34.68
C ALA A 401 -4.98 -27.74 33.41
N THR A 402 -6.31 -27.91 33.36
CA THR A 402 -7.13 -27.55 32.18
C THR A 402 -7.72 -26.14 32.26
N GLU A 403 -7.82 -25.56 33.46
CA GLU A 403 -8.38 -24.24 33.72
C GLU A 403 -7.80 -23.66 35.02
N ILE A 404 -7.68 -22.33 35.09
CA ILE A 404 -7.37 -21.59 36.32
C ILE A 404 -8.39 -20.47 36.50
N LYS A 405 -8.87 -20.34 37.74
CA LYS A 405 -9.75 -19.25 38.18
C LYS A 405 -8.98 -18.27 39.03
N ILE A 406 -9.06 -17.00 38.70
CA ILE A 406 -8.36 -15.91 39.38
C ILE A 406 -9.41 -14.97 39.99
N PRO A 407 -9.57 -14.95 41.32
CA PRO A 407 -10.42 -13.97 41.99
C PRO A 407 -9.92 -12.55 41.71
N ALA A 408 -10.83 -11.69 41.26
CA ALA A 408 -10.61 -10.29 40.91
C ALA A 408 -11.31 -9.31 41.86
N ASP A 409 -12.08 -9.78 42.85
CA ASP A 409 -12.81 -8.96 43.84
C ASP A 409 -11.93 -7.95 44.62
N HIS A 410 -10.62 -8.18 44.65
CA HIS A 410 -9.65 -7.33 45.35
C HIS A 410 -8.89 -6.38 44.41
N LEU A 411 -9.15 -6.45 43.10
CA LEU A 411 -8.54 -5.58 42.10
C LEU A 411 -9.49 -4.41 41.84
N PRO A 412 -9.05 -3.14 41.95
CA PRO A 412 -9.89 -2.00 41.57
C PRO A 412 -10.34 -2.07 40.09
N ASP A 413 -11.48 -1.45 39.77
CA ASP A 413 -11.93 -1.27 38.39
C ASP A 413 -10.83 -0.63 37.54
N GLY A 414 -10.54 -1.25 36.40
CA GLY A 414 -9.42 -0.81 35.57
C GLY A 414 -8.90 -1.87 34.60
N MET A 415 -7.81 -1.52 33.92
CA MET A 415 -7.16 -2.36 32.92
C MET A 415 -5.98 -3.11 33.52
N TYR A 416 -5.92 -4.41 33.25
CA TYR A 416 -4.83 -5.30 33.70
C TYR A 416 -4.29 -6.13 32.55
N PHE A 417 -3.02 -6.50 32.67
CA PHE A 417 -2.35 -7.40 31.73
C PHE A 417 -2.04 -8.73 32.41
N PHE A 418 -2.49 -9.82 31.80
CA PHE A 418 -2.24 -11.18 32.24
C PHE A 418 -1.15 -11.76 31.33
N SER A 419 0.09 -11.79 31.83
CA SER A 419 1.22 -12.44 31.19
C SER A 419 1.28 -13.89 31.62
N ILE A 420 1.15 -14.81 30.68
CA ILE A 420 1.05 -16.24 30.90
C ILE A 420 2.23 -16.90 30.22
N ARG A 421 3.02 -17.66 30.99
CA ARG A 421 4.13 -18.46 30.51
C ARG A 421 3.83 -19.94 30.77
N LEU A 422 3.74 -20.75 29.74
CA LEU A 422 3.31 -22.14 29.82
C LEU A 422 4.06 -22.96 28.78
N ASP A 423 4.74 -24.03 29.19
CA ASP A 423 5.62 -24.81 28.31
C ASP A 423 6.61 -23.89 27.55
N ASP A 424 6.45 -23.75 26.23
CA ASP A 424 7.23 -22.86 25.37
C ASP A 424 6.39 -21.64 24.87
N LEU A 425 5.19 -21.43 25.42
CA LEU A 425 4.27 -20.32 25.13
C LEU A 425 4.46 -19.18 26.15
N GLU A 426 4.67 -17.96 25.66
CA GLU A 426 4.56 -16.74 26.45
C GLU A 426 3.55 -15.80 25.77
N THR A 427 2.50 -15.40 26.48
CA THR A 427 1.46 -14.55 25.91
C THR A 427 0.90 -13.57 26.93
N THR A 428 0.54 -12.38 26.46
CA THR A 428 -0.08 -11.35 27.30
C THR A 428 -1.48 -11.03 26.78
N ARG A 429 -2.44 -10.91 27.69
CA ARG A 429 -3.82 -10.51 27.36
C ARG A 429 -4.27 -9.35 28.23
N LYS A 430 -4.90 -8.36 27.60
CA LYS A 430 -5.56 -7.25 28.27
C LYS A 430 -6.93 -7.69 28.78
N ILE A 431 -7.20 -7.47 30.05
CA ILE A 431 -8.49 -7.73 30.70
C ILE A 431 -8.96 -6.46 31.42
N ILE A 432 -10.23 -6.15 31.28
CA ILE A 432 -10.90 -5.05 31.98
C ILE A 432 -11.61 -5.65 33.19
N ILE A 433 -11.33 -5.16 34.40
CA ILE A 433 -12.09 -5.48 35.61
C ILE A 433 -13.13 -4.38 35.85
N GLN A 434 -14.38 -4.77 36.07
CA GLN A 434 -15.50 -3.86 36.35
C GLN A 434 -16.49 -4.54 37.31
N HIS A 435 -16.65 -4.00 38.52
CA HIS A 435 -17.55 -4.54 39.56
C HIS A 435 -19.00 -4.07 39.44
#